data_AF-A0A7W2D114-F1
#
_entry.id   AF-A0A7W2D114-F1
#
_cell.length_a   1.000
_cell.length_b   1.000
_cell.length_c   1.000
_cell.angle_alpha   90.00
_cell.angle_beta   90.00
_cell.angle_gamma   90.00
#
_symmetry.space_group_name_H-M   'P 1'
#
loop_
_entity.id
_entity.type
_entity.pdbx_description
1 polymer ?
#
loop_
_entity_poly.entity_id
_entity_poly.type
_entity_poly.pdbx_seq_one_letter_code
_entity_poly.pdbx_strand_id
1 'polypeptide(L)'
;MGGEILPPDQAGDDDVVLAWEGRDVIAVRLPQLADSLDHILAALERKHGKPLAELDRKEKQQVVKGLEARGAFSVRHGVETVASALGVSRFTVYNYINYQEEQRAKRRNAKSRGDRE
;
A
#
# COMPACT_ATOMS: atom_id res chain seq x y z
N MET A 1 7.52 -3.01 5.29
CA MET A 1 8.89 -2.47 5.19
C MET A 1 9.80 -3.68 5.08
N GLY A 2 10.58 -3.78 4.00
CA GLY A 2 11.34 -4.97 3.64
C GLY A 2 12.58 -4.58 2.86
N GLY A 3 13.44 -3.78 3.49
CA GLY A 3 14.75 -3.50 2.92
C GLY A 3 15.69 -4.67 3.13
N GLU A 4 16.59 -4.89 2.18
CA GLU A 4 17.66 -5.88 2.29
C GLU A 4 18.92 -5.22 2.85
N ILE A 5 19.62 -5.93 3.73
CA ILE A 5 20.90 -5.48 4.29
C ILE A 5 22.02 -6.03 3.43
N LEU A 6 22.90 -5.15 2.98
CA LEU A 6 24.06 -5.51 2.15
C LEU A 6 25.36 -5.03 2.82
N PRO A 7 26.49 -5.70 2.54
CA PRO A 7 27.82 -5.13 2.71
C PRO A 7 27.99 -3.82 1.91
N PRO A 8 28.71 -2.80 2.44
CA PRO A 8 28.91 -1.52 1.75
C PRO A 8 29.55 -1.61 0.37
N ASP A 9 30.44 -2.59 0.15
CA ASP A 9 31.12 -2.84 -1.12
C ASP A 9 30.20 -3.38 -2.22
N GLN A 10 28.97 -3.77 -1.86
CA GLN A 10 27.94 -4.25 -2.78
C GLN A 10 26.79 -3.25 -2.97
N ALA A 11 26.92 -2.03 -2.43
CA ALA A 11 25.95 -0.97 -2.62
C ALA A 11 25.88 -0.54 -4.09
N GLY A 12 24.67 -0.55 -4.65
CA GLY A 12 24.34 0.09 -5.92
C GLY A 12 23.88 1.54 -5.73
N ASP A 13 23.64 2.24 -6.84
CA ASP A 13 23.34 3.68 -6.85
C ASP A 13 22.06 4.06 -6.08
N ASP A 14 21.12 3.14 -5.95
CA ASP A 14 19.84 3.33 -5.25
C ASP A 14 19.87 2.88 -3.77
N ASP A 15 21.02 2.37 -3.28
CA ASP A 15 21.16 1.88 -1.92
C ASP A 15 21.59 2.98 -0.94
N VAL A 16 21.07 2.91 0.29
CA VAL A 16 21.45 3.87 1.34
C VAL A 16 22.60 3.28 2.16
N VAL A 17 23.80 3.88 2.03
CA VAL A 17 24.97 3.51 2.84
C VAL A 17 24.92 4.25 4.19
N LEU A 18 24.99 3.50 5.29
CA LEU A 18 25.07 4.02 6.64
C LEU A 18 26.52 3.98 7.12
N ALA A 19 27.04 5.15 7.49
CA ALA A 19 28.39 5.32 8.04
C ALA A 19 28.37 5.59 9.55
N TRP A 20 29.31 5.00 10.27
CA TRP A 20 29.56 5.27 11.69
C TRP A 20 31.02 5.71 11.85
N GLU A 21 31.24 6.84 12.51
CA GLU A 21 32.59 7.44 12.68
C GLU A 21 33.35 7.59 11.34
N GLY A 22 32.63 7.94 10.28
CA GLY A 22 33.21 8.10 8.94
C GLY A 22 33.62 6.79 8.25
N ARG A 23 33.25 5.64 8.79
CA ARG A 23 33.42 4.33 8.14
C ARG A 23 32.08 3.79 7.69
N ASP A 24 32.00 3.33 6.45
CA ASP A 24 30.81 2.67 5.92
C ASP A 24 30.66 1.30 6.60
N VAL A 25 29.50 1.07 7.22
CA VAL A 25 29.27 -0.15 8.02
C VAL A 25 28.28 -1.08 7.33
N ILE A 26 27.24 -0.51 6.71
CA ILE A 26 26.13 -1.28 6.15
C ILE A 26 25.45 -0.49 5.04
N ALA A 27 25.00 -1.18 3.99
CA ALA A 27 24.11 -0.62 2.99
C ALA A 27 22.70 -1.20 3.14
N VAL A 28 21.69 -0.38 2.91
CA VAL A 28 20.28 -0.79 2.94
C VAL A 28 19.68 -0.59 1.56
N ARG A 29 19.33 -1.71 0.90
CA ARG A 29 18.56 -1.68 -0.33
C ARG A 29 17.10 -1.44 -0.02
N LEU A 30 16.60 -0.29 -0.44
CA LEU A 30 15.18 0.01 -0.33
C LEU A 30 14.44 -0.68 -1.48
N PRO A 31 13.30 -1.35 -1.22
CA PRO A 31 12.50 -1.91 -2.30
C PRO A 31 12.03 -0.77 -3.21
N GLN A 32 12.19 -0.93 -4.53
CA GLN A 32 11.62 0.01 -5.49
C GLN A 32 10.11 0.13 -5.26
N LEU A 33 9.54 1.31 -5.50
CA LEU A 33 8.14 1.59 -5.18
C LEU A 33 7.16 0.61 -5.89
N ALA A 34 7.53 0.10 -7.06
CA ALA A 34 6.78 -0.93 -7.77
C ALA A 34 6.88 -2.31 -7.10
N ASP A 35 8.08 -2.78 -6.79
CA ASP A 35 8.31 -4.04 -6.06
C ASP A 35 7.66 -4.01 -4.66
N SER A 36 7.52 -2.80 -4.08
CA SER A 36 6.84 -2.59 -2.82
C SER A 36 5.34 -2.96 -2.86
N LEU A 37 4.65 -2.78 -4.01
CA LEU A 37 3.23 -3.06 -4.11
C LEU A 37 2.95 -4.57 -4.09
N ASP A 38 3.67 -5.35 -4.90
CA ASP A 38 3.52 -6.79 -4.95
C ASP A 38 3.85 -7.44 -3.60
N HIS A 39 4.89 -6.94 -2.92
CA HIS A 39 5.20 -7.36 -1.56
C HIS A 39 4.09 -7.02 -0.56
N ILE A 40 3.45 -5.85 -0.68
CA ILE A 40 2.32 -5.48 0.16
C ILE A 40 1.12 -6.40 -0.10
N LEU A 41 0.83 -6.72 -1.37
CA LEU A 41 -0.27 -7.63 -1.74
C LEU A 41 -0.02 -9.04 -1.20
N ALA A 42 1.19 -9.59 -1.37
CA ALA A 42 1.57 -10.88 -0.82
C ALA A 42 1.53 -10.91 0.72
N ALA A 43 1.87 -9.82 1.39
CA ALA A 43 1.71 -9.70 2.84
C ALA A 43 0.23 -9.69 3.26
N LEU A 44 -0.65 -9.08 2.46
CA LEU A 44 -2.09 -9.10 2.71
C LEU A 44 -2.68 -10.50 2.51
N GLU A 45 -2.27 -11.24 1.49
CA GLU A 45 -2.69 -12.64 1.30
C GLU A 45 -2.33 -13.50 2.50
N ARG A 46 -1.08 -13.43 2.95
CA ARG A 46 -0.63 -14.14 4.16
C ARG A 46 -1.44 -13.76 5.40
N LYS A 47 -1.80 -12.48 5.54
CA LYS A 47 -2.60 -11.99 6.66
C LYS A 47 -4.04 -12.51 6.62
N HIS A 48 -4.64 -12.59 5.43
CA HIS A 48 -6.01 -13.07 5.25
C HIS A 48 -6.10 -14.61 5.17
N GLY A 49 -4.98 -15.30 4.94
CA GLY A 49 -4.91 -16.76 4.84
C GLY A 49 -5.55 -17.34 3.57
N LYS A 50 -5.89 -16.48 2.59
CA LYS A 50 -6.52 -16.85 1.32
C LYS A 50 -6.15 -15.84 0.23
N PRO A 51 -6.27 -16.20 -1.06
CA PRO A 51 -6.05 -15.27 -2.17
C PRO A 51 -6.91 -14.01 -2.06
N LEU A 52 -6.38 -12.84 -2.44
CA LEU A 52 -7.15 -11.59 -2.36
C LEU A 52 -8.40 -11.60 -3.26
N ALA A 53 -8.40 -12.40 -4.32
CA ALA A 53 -9.54 -12.60 -5.20
C ALA A 53 -10.76 -13.23 -4.49
N GLU A 54 -10.53 -14.03 -3.44
CA GLU A 54 -11.56 -14.74 -2.67
C GLU A 54 -12.08 -13.96 -1.46
N LEU A 55 -11.61 -12.73 -1.29
CA LEU A 55 -12.11 -11.82 -0.28
C LEU A 55 -13.57 -11.44 -0.58
N ASP A 56 -14.36 -11.29 0.47
CA ASP A 56 -15.70 -10.72 0.30
C ASP A 56 -15.60 -9.23 -0.10
N ARG A 57 -16.73 -8.65 -0.51
CA ARG A 57 -16.76 -7.24 -0.97
C ARG A 57 -16.26 -6.26 0.10
N LYS A 58 -16.58 -6.48 1.37
CA LYS A 58 -16.22 -5.59 2.49
C LYS A 58 -14.73 -5.70 2.79
N GLU A 59 -14.18 -6.92 2.75
CA GLU A 59 -12.76 -7.20 2.85
C GLU A 59 -11.97 -6.53 1.71
N LYS A 60 -12.42 -6.67 0.45
CA LYS A 60 -11.80 -6.00 -0.71
C LYS A 60 -11.79 -4.47 -0.56
N GLN A 61 -12.88 -3.89 -0.07
CA GLN A 61 -12.95 -2.45 0.22
C GLN A 61 -11.96 -2.02 1.32
N GLN A 62 -11.79 -2.82 2.37
CA GLN A 62 -10.82 -2.56 3.43
C GLN A 62 -9.38 -2.63 2.91
N VAL A 63 -9.08 -3.61 2.06
CA VAL A 63 -7.78 -3.74 1.41
C VAL A 63 -7.47 -2.51 0.54
N VAL A 64 -8.39 -2.11 -0.35
CA VAL A 64 -8.21 -0.92 -1.20
C VAL A 64 -7.95 0.33 -0.37
N LYS A 65 -8.69 0.53 0.72
CA LYS A 65 -8.47 1.65 1.64
C LYS A 65 -7.08 1.62 2.29
N GLY A 66 -6.62 0.43 2.69
CA GLY A 66 -5.29 0.26 3.28
C GLY A 66 -4.17 0.54 2.27
N LEU A 67 -4.36 0.15 1.01
CA LEU A 67 -3.44 0.39 -0.08
C LEU A 67 -3.38 1.88 -0.46
N GLU A 68 -4.54 2.54 -0.53
CA GLU A 68 -4.64 3.99 -0.77
C GLU A 68 -3.86 4.79 0.28
N ALA A 69 -4.06 4.49 1.56
CA ALA A 69 -3.35 5.16 2.67
C ALA A 69 -1.82 4.96 2.63
N ARG A 70 -1.35 3.95 1.89
CA ARG A 70 0.07 3.66 1.68
C ARG A 70 0.61 4.21 0.35
N GLY A 71 -0.20 4.95 -0.41
CA GLY A 71 0.20 5.52 -1.70
C GLY A 71 0.29 4.51 -2.85
N ALA A 72 -0.32 3.32 -2.72
CA ALA A 72 -0.23 2.26 -3.72
C ALA A 72 -0.72 2.69 -5.12
N PHE A 73 -1.64 3.64 -5.20
CA PHE A 73 -2.20 4.12 -6.47
C PHE A 73 -1.40 5.24 -7.13
N SER A 74 -0.36 5.76 -6.47
CA SER A 74 0.61 6.69 -7.08
C SER A 74 1.68 5.96 -7.90
N VAL A 75 1.80 4.64 -7.72
CA VAL A 75 2.73 3.79 -8.48
C VAL A 75 2.22 3.62 -9.91
N ARG A 76 3.14 3.63 -10.88
CA ARG A 76 2.82 3.30 -12.27
C ARG A 76 2.13 1.93 -12.33
N HIS A 77 0.97 1.87 -12.99
CA HIS A 77 0.12 0.67 -13.07
C HIS A 77 -0.49 0.17 -11.75
N GLY A 78 -0.37 0.91 -10.64
CA GLY A 78 -0.83 0.43 -9.33
C GLY A 78 -2.31 0.04 -9.28
N VAL A 79 -3.19 0.79 -9.96
CA VAL A 79 -4.63 0.43 -10.07
C VAL A 79 -4.82 -0.88 -10.81
N GLU A 80 -4.05 -1.13 -11.87
CA GLU A 80 -4.14 -2.35 -12.67
C GLU A 80 -3.65 -3.57 -11.88
N THR A 81 -2.51 -3.45 -11.20
CA THR A 81 -1.96 -4.49 -10.33
C THR A 81 -2.94 -4.87 -9.21
N VAL A 82 -3.51 -3.87 -8.52
CA VAL A 82 -4.49 -4.11 -7.44
C VAL A 82 -5.79 -4.71 -7.97
N ALA A 83 -6.28 -4.26 -9.12
CA ALA A 83 -7.47 -4.81 -9.75
C ALA A 83 -7.28 -6.30 -10.09
N SER A 84 -6.14 -6.62 -10.69
CA SER A 84 -5.76 -8.00 -11.01
C SER A 84 -5.71 -8.88 -9.75
N ALA A 85 -4.98 -8.46 -8.72
CA ALA A 85 -4.85 -9.22 -7.47
C ALA A 85 -6.19 -9.44 -6.75
N LEU A 86 -7.08 -8.44 -6.76
CA LEU A 86 -8.41 -8.55 -6.15
C LEU A 86 -9.43 -9.28 -7.03
N GLY A 87 -9.09 -9.65 -8.27
CA GLY A 87 -10.01 -10.27 -9.22
C GLY A 87 -11.22 -9.37 -9.54
N VAL A 88 -10.98 -8.06 -9.70
CA VAL A 88 -12.02 -7.07 -10.02
C VAL A 88 -11.58 -6.16 -11.17
N SER A 89 -12.50 -5.38 -11.73
CA SER A 89 -12.14 -4.41 -12.76
C SER A 89 -11.44 -3.17 -12.18
N ARG A 90 -10.64 -2.46 -12.99
CA ARG A 90 -10.09 -1.14 -12.62
C ARG A 90 -11.19 -0.15 -12.21
N PHE A 91 -12.33 -0.18 -12.91
CA PHE A 91 -13.51 0.60 -12.57
C PHE A 91 -14.02 0.28 -11.14
N THR A 92 -14.03 -1.00 -10.75
CA THR A 92 -14.41 -1.41 -9.40
C THR A 92 -13.46 -0.87 -8.34
N VAL A 93 -12.15 -0.82 -8.62
CA VAL A 93 -11.16 -0.23 -7.71
C VAL A 93 -11.44 1.27 -7.50
N TYR A 94 -11.67 2.02 -8.58
CA TYR A 94 -12.05 3.44 -8.48
C TYR A 94 -13.34 3.65 -7.69
N ASN A 95 -14.35 2.78 -7.89
CA ASN A 95 -15.57 2.84 -7.09
C ASN A 95 -15.31 2.59 -5.60
N TYR A 96 -14.38 1.69 -5.25
CA TYR A 96 -14.02 1.47 -3.86
C TYR A 96 -13.31 2.68 -3.26
N ILE A 97 -12.42 3.35 -4.00
CA ILE A 97 -11.77 4.60 -3.58
C ILE A 97 -12.83 5.68 -3.29
N ASN A 98 -13.69 5.97 -4.27
CA ASN A 98 -14.70 7.03 -4.15
C ASN A 98 -15.73 6.75 -3.05
N TYR A 99 -16.16 5.50 -2.90
CA TYR A 99 -17.11 5.11 -1.85
C TYR A 99 -16.57 5.46 -0.46
N GLN A 100 -15.26 5.34 -0.21
CA GLN A 100 -14.68 5.69 1.09
C GLN A 100 -14.71 7.19 1.38
N GLU A 101 -14.42 8.02 0.37
CA GLU A 101 -14.44 9.48 0.51
C GLU A 101 -15.85 9.98 0.84
N GLU A 102 -16.86 9.44 0.16
CA GLU A 102 -18.27 9.76 0.42
C GLU A 102 -18.70 9.41 1.84
N GLN A 103 -18.28 8.24 2.36
CA GLN A 103 -18.62 7.83 3.72
C GLN A 103 -17.94 8.72 4.77
N ARG A 104 -16.69 9.15 4.55
CA ARG A 104 -16.01 10.12 5.41
C ARG A 104 -16.72 11.48 5.39
N ALA A 105 -17.09 11.97 4.20
CA ALA A 105 -17.81 13.24 4.05
C ALA A 105 -19.16 13.22 4.77
N LYS A 106 -19.94 12.13 4.62
CA LYS A 106 -21.23 11.94 5.31
C LYS A 106 -21.08 11.92 6.83
N ARG A 107 -20.07 11.22 7.37
CA ARG A 107 -19.79 11.18 8.82
C ARG A 107 -19.42 12.56 9.40
N ARG A 108 -18.61 13.35 8.69
CA ARG A 108 -18.28 14.72 9.11
C ARG A 108 -19.51 15.63 9.15
N ASN A 109 -20.37 15.55 8.13
CA ASN A 109 -21.60 16.35 8.05
C ASN A 109 -22.65 15.95 9.09
N ALA A 110 -22.71 14.68 9.50
CA ALA A 110 -23.59 14.24 10.58
C ALA A 110 -23.14 14.80 11.94
N LYS A 111 -21.82 14.80 12.22
CA LYS A 111 -21.27 15.30 13.48
C LYS A 111 -21.46 16.82 13.64
N SER A 112 -21.25 17.60 12.57
CA SER A 112 -21.43 19.06 12.60
C SER A 112 -22.89 19.54 12.70
N ARG A 113 -23.85 18.63 12.53
CA ARG A 113 -25.29 18.88 12.74
C ARG A 113 -25.73 18.52 14.15
N GLY A 114 -25.18 17.46 14.75
CA GLY A 114 -25.49 17.06 16.13
C GLY A 114 -24.88 17.96 17.20
N ASP A 115 -23.79 18.68 16.91
CA ASP A 115 -23.16 19.64 17.84
C ASP A 115 -23.88 21.01 17.88
N ARG A 116 -24.98 21.19 17.13
CA ARG A 116 -25.78 22.44 17.07
C ARG A 116 -27.16 22.36 17.75
N GLU A 117 -27.47 21.23 18.38
CA GLU A 117 -28.66 21.02 19.22
C GLU A 117 -28.25 20.97 20.69
#